data_AF-A0A424P2S5-F1
#
_entry.id   AF-A0A424P2S5-F1
#
_cell.length_a   1.000
_cell.length_b   1.000
_cell.length_c   1.000
_cell.angle_alpha   90.00
_cell.angle_beta   90.00
_cell.angle_gamma   90.00
#
_symmetry.space_group_name_H-M   'P 1'
#
loop_
_entity.id
_entity.type
_entity.pdbx_description
1 polymer ?
#
loop_
_entity_poly.entity_id
_entity_poly.type
_entity_poly.pdbx_seq_one_letter_code
_entity_poly.pdbx_strand_id
1 'polypeptide(L)'
;MIRDLSTSLIKIFLVLTLFTNCSGGDDDGDLKGYLQEENTVPDYDNDPIYSKANPKNLPTFWDIFVESAALYGKDLSNITDVEFISEADLAGGTAARALGSCHDYVKIQVDETVFRNLTLGEQLFLMYHEFGHDVFNASHDGGGLMAPNVRSVEYTLFQREVEDFFTGVDYIEWTDEECDIIRELLKTETQ
;
A
#
# COMPACT_ATOMS: atom_id res chain seq x y z
N MET A 1 45.61 25.70 -47.05
CA MET A 1 44.47 25.72 -47.99
C MET A 1 44.75 24.70 -49.08
N ILE A 2 44.19 23.50 -48.97
CA ILE A 2 44.43 22.39 -49.90
C ILE A 2 43.12 21.59 -50.05
N ARG A 3 42.51 21.75 -51.23
CA ARG A 3 41.80 20.78 -52.11
C ARG A 3 40.41 20.23 -51.74
N ASP A 4 39.37 20.78 -52.38
CA ASP A 4 38.65 20.22 -53.58
C ASP A 4 38.82 18.71 -53.86
N LEU A 5 37.86 17.90 -54.34
CA LEU A 5 36.51 18.02 -54.90
C LEU A 5 36.08 16.57 -55.27
N SER A 6 34.82 16.39 -55.70
CA SER A 6 34.36 15.33 -56.64
C SER A 6 33.95 14.00 -55.98
N THR A 7 32.84 13.33 -56.31
CA THR A 7 31.71 13.49 -57.25
C THR A 7 30.75 12.34 -56.92
N SER A 8 29.44 12.56 -56.87
CA SER A 8 28.46 11.46 -56.87
C SER A 8 27.55 11.58 -58.10
N LEU A 9 27.71 10.63 -59.02
CA LEU A 9 27.02 10.52 -60.31
C LEU A 9 25.73 9.68 -60.19
N ILE A 10 24.59 10.36 -60.21
CA ILE A 10 23.43 10.21 -61.12
C ILE A 10 23.19 8.87 -61.89
N LYS A 11 21.93 8.37 -61.73
CA LYS A 11 20.98 7.67 -62.65
C LYS A 11 20.89 6.12 -62.75
N ILE A 12 19.77 5.61 -62.22
CA ILE A 12 18.67 4.84 -62.88
C ILE A 12 19.05 3.84 -63.99
N PHE A 13 18.68 2.56 -63.82
CA PHE A 13 17.94 1.79 -64.85
C PHE A 13 17.20 0.57 -64.28
N LEU A 14 16.04 0.30 -64.88
CA LEU A 14 15.04 -0.75 -64.65
C LEU A 14 15.40 -2.02 -65.46
N VAL A 15 14.78 -3.18 -65.14
CA VAL A 15 14.49 -4.42 -65.96
C VAL A 15 14.74 -5.68 -65.09
N LEU A 16 13.73 -6.37 -64.54
CA LEU A 16 12.74 -7.34 -65.07
C LEU A 16 13.21 -8.81 -65.17
N THR A 17 12.50 -9.66 -64.40
CA THR A 17 12.22 -11.11 -64.53
C THR A 17 13.35 -12.15 -64.37
N LEU A 18 13.13 -13.12 -63.47
CA LEU A 18 12.68 -14.49 -63.81
C LEU A 18 12.19 -15.24 -62.56
N PHE A 19 11.03 -15.88 -62.70
CA PHE A 19 10.44 -16.80 -61.74
C PHE A 19 11.32 -18.04 -61.56
N THR A 20 11.58 -18.44 -60.31
CA THR A 20 11.88 -19.84 -59.98
C THR A 20 11.00 -20.26 -58.79
N ASN A 21 9.98 -21.07 -59.09
CA ASN A 21 9.27 -21.87 -58.11
C ASN A 21 10.21 -22.98 -57.64
N CYS A 22 10.51 -23.01 -56.34
CA CYS A 22 11.07 -24.17 -55.64
C CYS A 22 10.19 -24.32 -54.38
N SER A 23 9.15 -25.15 -54.43
CA SER A 23 9.14 -26.59 -54.14
C SER A 23 9.31 -26.89 -52.64
N GLY A 24 8.16 -27.10 -51.98
CA GLY A 24 7.96 -28.14 -50.97
C GLY A 24 8.67 -27.97 -49.62
N GLY A 25 7.90 -27.60 -48.60
CA GLY A 25 8.28 -27.77 -47.21
C GLY A 25 7.47 -26.87 -46.30
N ASP A 26 6.32 -27.36 -45.84
CA ASP A 26 5.56 -26.77 -44.75
C ASP A 26 6.45 -26.73 -43.49
N ASP A 27 6.76 -25.53 -43.01
CA ASP A 27 7.17 -25.33 -41.62
C ASP A 27 6.72 -23.93 -41.20
N ASP A 28 5.45 -23.85 -40.79
CA ASP A 28 4.93 -22.74 -40.00
C ASP A 28 5.72 -22.71 -38.69
N GLY A 29 6.82 -21.96 -38.70
CA GLY A 29 7.54 -21.55 -37.51
C GLY A 29 6.64 -20.62 -36.69
N ASP A 30 5.76 -21.23 -35.89
CA ASP A 30 5.01 -20.63 -34.79
C ASP A 30 6.01 -19.94 -33.87
N LEU A 31 6.27 -18.65 -34.13
CA LEU A 31 6.99 -17.77 -33.25
C LEU A 31 6.05 -17.45 -32.08
N LYS A 32 5.85 -18.44 -31.20
CA LYS A 32 5.34 -18.22 -29.86
C LYS A 32 6.29 -17.24 -29.19
N GLY A 33 5.90 -15.97 -29.20
CA GLY A 33 6.43 -14.99 -28.26
C GLY A 33 6.23 -15.57 -26.87
N TYR A 34 7.31 -16.06 -26.27
CA TYR A 34 7.35 -16.30 -24.85
C TYR A 34 7.10 -14.94 -24.20
N LEU A 35 5.89 -14.74 -23.68
CA LEU A 35 5.62 -13.67 -22.72
C LEU A 35 6.60 -13.92 -21.58
N GLN A 36 7.61 -13.06 -21.51
CA GLN A 36 8.54 -13.03 -20.40
C GLN A 36 7.69 -12.53 -19.22
N GLU A 37 7.33 -13.46 -18.33
CA GLU A 37 6.69 -13.13 -17.07
C GLU A 37 7.65 -12.18 -16.33
N GLU A 38 7.27 -10.91 -16.26
CA GLU A 38 8.02 -9.91 -15.54
C GLU A 38 7.96 -10.31 -14.06
N ASN A 39 9.05 -10.88 -13.56
CA ASN A 39 9.22 -11.13 -12.12
C ASN A 39 9.36 -9.77 -11.43
N THR A 40 8.25 -9.07 -11.23
CA THR A 40 8.22 -7.86 -10.42
C THR A 40 8.46 -8.28 -8.97
N VAL A 41 9.48 -7.70 -8.35
CA VAL A 41 9.73 -7.90 -6.92
C VAL A 41 8.54 -7.28 -6.16
N PRO A 42 7.85 -8.02 -5.28
CA PRO A 42 6.73 -7.47 -4.53
C PRO A 42 7.13 -6.26 -3.68
N ASP A 43 6.31 -5.22 -3.72
CA ASP A 43 6.41 -4.00 -2.92
C ASP A 43 5.00 -3.45 -2.61
N TYR A 44 4.92 -2.31 -1.91
CA TYR A 44 3.63 -1.70 -1.58
C TYR A 44 2.80 -1.29 -2.82
N ASP A 45 3.46 -0.89 -3.91
CA ASP A 45 2.80 -0.32 -5.10
C ASP A 45 2.25 -1.42 -6.02
N ASN A 46 2.77 -2.64 -5.95
CA ASN A 46 2.34 -3.78 -6.76
C ASN A 46 1.66 -4.92 -5.97
N ASP A 47 1.59 -4.80 -4.64
CA ASP A 47 0.84 -5.73 -3.79
C ASP A 47 -0.68 -5.60 -4.04
N PRO A 48 -1.42 -6.71 -4.26
CA PRO A 48 -2.84 -6.67 -4.61
C PRO A 48 -3.75 -6.13 -3.50
N ILE A 49 -3.29 -6.07 -2.25
CA ILE A 49 -4.01 -5.48 -1.13
C ILE A 49 -3.55 -4.03 -0.96
N TYR A 50 -2.25 -3.81 -0.73
CA TYR A 50 -1.75 -2.49 -0.32
C TYR A 50 -1.79 -1.43 -1.43
N SER A 51 -1.67 -1.84 -2.70
CA SER A 51 -1.75 -0.91 -3.85
C SER A 51 -3.12 -0.23 -4.00
N LYS A 52 -4.16 -0.71 -3.30
CA LYS A 52 -5.50 -0.10 -3.27
C LYS A 52 -5.56 1.18 -2.44
N ALA A 53 -4.53 1.47 -1.64
CA ALA A 53 -4.52 2.57 -0.71
C ALA A 53 -4.64 3.90 -1.45
N ASN A 54 -5.52 4.78 -0.94
CA ASN A 54 -5.72 6.09 -1.52
C ASN A 54 -5.77 7.14 -0.41
N PRO A 55 -4.73 7.97 -0.22
CA PRO A 55 -4.69 9.00 0.82
C PRO A 55 -5.67 10.17 0.59
N LYS A 56 -6.43 10.15 -0.50
CA LYS A 56 -7.59 11.04 -0.73
C LYS A 56 -8.93 10.38 -0.42
N ASN A 57 -8.95 9.09 -0.11
CA ASN A 57 -10.12 8.30 0.25
C ASN A 57 -9.77 7.40 1.44
N LEU A 58 -9.75 7.98 2.65
CA LEU A 58 -9.36 7.29 3.90
C LEU A 58 -10.06 5.94 4.13
N PRO A 59 -11.35 5.74 3.77
CA PRO A 59 -11.99 4.42 3.84
C PRO A 59 -11.25 3.29 3.14
N THR A 60 -10.44 3.56 2.11
CA THR A 60 -9.64 2.51 1.45
C THR A 60 -8.65 1.84 2.39
N PHE A 61 -8.15 2.54 3.43
CA PHE A 61 -7.26 1.95 4.41
C PHE A 61 -7.98 0.98 5.34
N TRP A 62 -9.25 1.26 5.66
CA TRP A 62 -10.10 0.31 6.41
C TRP A 62 -10.36 -0.95 5.60
N ASP A 63 -10.73 -0.81 4.32
CA ASP A 63 -10.96 -1.96 3.44
C ASP A 63 -9.71 -2.85 3.34
N ILE A 64 -8.53 -2.22 3.21
CA ILE A 64 -7.22 -2.89 3.21
C ILE A 64 -6.96 -3.61 4.54
N PHE A 65 -7.23 -2.97 5.67
CA PHE A 65 -7.03 -3.56 6.98
C PHE A 65 -7.92 -4.79 7.19
N VAL A 66 -9.20 -4.71 6.81
CA VAL A 66 -10.15 -5.83 6.86
C VAL A 66 -9.72 -6.96 5.93
N GLU A 67 -9.29 -6.66 4.71
CA GLU A 67 -8.81 -7.66 3.75
C GLU A 67 -7.56 -8.38 4.26
N SER A 68 -6.59 -7.64 4.83
CA SER A 68 -5.40 -8.22 5.47
C SER A 68 -5.77 -9.07 6.68
N ALA A 69 -6.65 -8.59 7.55
CA ALA A 69 -7.10 -9.31 8.74
C ALA A 69 -7.73 -10.67 8.36
N ALA A 70 -8.50 -10.71 7.27
CA ALA A 70 -9.15 -11.92 6.76
C ALA A 70 -8.14 -12.99 6.33
N LEU A 71 -6.94 -12.62 5.84
CA LEU A 71 -5.87 -13.58 5.52
C LEU A 71 -5.43 -14.41 6.73
N TYR A 72 -5.57 -13.85 7.93
CA TYR A 72 -5.20 -14.47 9.20
C TYR A 72 -6.41 -14.98 10.00
N GLY A 73 -7.58 -15.08 9.36
CA GLY A 73 -8.80 -15.62 9.98
C GLY A 73 -9.45 -14.69 10.99
N LYS A 74 -9.15 -13.38 10.95
CA LYS A 74 -9.85 -12.37 11.74
C LYS A 74 -11.05 -11.85 10.96
N ASP A 75 -12.24 -12.08 11.48
CA ASP A 75 -13.50 -11.54 10.95
C ASP A 75 -13.82 -10.23 11.66
N LEU A 76 -13.80 -9.13 10.92
CA LEU A 76 -14.10 -7.78 11.41
C LEU A 76 -15.47 -7.28 10.89
N SER A 77 -16.27 -8.14 10.26
CA SER A 77 -17.54 -7.75 9.64
C SER A 77 -18.62 -7.26 10.62
N ASN A 78 -18.43 -7.51 11.92
CA ASN A 78 -19.28 -7.01 12.99
C ASN A 78 -19.05 -5.52 13.31
N ILE A 79 -17.93 -4.94 12.87
CA ILE A 79 -17.62 -3.52 13.06
C ILE A 79 -18.23 -2.73 11.91
N THR A 80 -19.36 -2.08 12.18
CA THR A 80 -20.10 -1.32 11.16
C THR A 80 -20.00 0.19 11.35
N ASP A 81 -19.61 0.64 12.53
CA ASP A 81 -19.43 2.06 12.85
C ASP A 81 -17.96 2.42 12.65
N VAL A 82 -17.65 2.95 11.47
CA VAL A 82 -16.30 3.35 11.05
C VAL A 82 -16.37 4.78 10.55
N GLU A 83 -15.72 5.69 11.28
CA GLU A 83 -15.72 7.12 10.98
C GLU A 83 -14.28 7.64 10.80
N PHE A 84 -14.10 8.50 9.79
CA PHE A 84 -12.87 9.25 9.61
C PHE A 84 -13.17 10.74 9.75
N ILE A 85 -12.45 11.42 10.65
CA ILE A 85 -12.56 12.86 10.85
C ILE A 85 -11.31 13.52 10.27
N SER A 86 -11.49 14.27 9.19
CA SER A 86 -10.41 15.05 8.58
C SER A 86 -10.25 16.40 9.28
N GLU A 87 -9.04 16.70 9.74
CA GLU A 87 -8.69 17.99 10.33
C GLU A 87 -7.52 18.64 9.59
N ALA A 88 -7.40 19.95 9.73
CA ALA A 88 -6.37 20.73 9.03
C ALA A 88 -5.04 20.79 9.78
N ASP A 89 -5.07 20.61 11.11
CA ASP A 89 -3.90 20.65 12.00
C ASP A 89 -4.21 19.88 13.27
N LEU A 90 -3.58 18.72 13.45
CA LEU A 90 -3.58 18.02 14.72
C LEU A 90 -2.41 18.48 15.59
N ALA A 91 -2.70 18.74 16.85
CA ALA A 91 -1.70 19.23 17.80
C ALA A 91 -0.44 18.34 17.82
N GLY A 92 0.72 18.99 17.82
CA GLY A 92 2.02 18.31 17.88
C GLY A 92 2.53 17.75 16.56
N GLY A 93 1.87 18.02 15.43
CA GLY A 93 2.26 17.47 14.12
C GLY A 93 1.90 15.99 13.94
N THR A 94 0.91 15.55 14.71
CA THR A 94 0.37 14.19 14.67
C THR A 94 -0.35 13.96 13.33
N ALA A 95 -0.04 12.89 12.61
CA ALA A 95 -0.63 12.65 11.29
C ALA A 95 -2.03 12.02 11.39
N ALA A 96 -2.25 11.15 12.38
CA ALA A 96 -3.55 10.58 12.71
C ALA A 96 -3.58 10.16 14.18
N ARG A 97 -4.78 9.97 14.72
CA ARG A 97 -5.00 9.38 16.05
C ARG A 97 -6.32 8.63 16.14
N ALA A 98 -6.30 7.52 16.87
CA ALA A 98 -7.45 6.75 17.29
C ALA A 98 -8.31 7.47 18.34
N LEU A 99 -9.63 7.45 18.16
CA LEU A 99 -10.64 7.93 19.09
C LEU A 99 -11.66 6.85 19.49
N GLY A 100 -11.55 5.64 18.92
CA GLY A 100 -12.41 4.48 19.21
C GLY A 100 -11.80 3.51 20.22
N SER A 101 -10.60 3.79 20.73
CA SER A 101 -9.91 2.98 21.73
C SER A 101 -10.81 2.68 22.93
N CYS A 102 -10.92 1.40 23.29
CA CYS A 102 -11.79 0.91 24.37
C CYS A 102 -13.29 1.17 24.14
N HIS A 103 -13.72 1.40 22.90
CA HIS A 103 -15.11 1.46 22.45
C HIS A 103 -15.41 0.36 21.41
N ASP A 104 -16.66 0.28 20.93
CA ASP A 104 -17.15 -0.69 19.95
C ASP A 104 -17.26 -0.13 18.52
N TYR A 105 -16.63 1.02 18.28
CA TYR A 105 -16.57 1.70 16.98
C TYR A 105 -15.13 2.02 16.60
N VAL A 106 -14.88 2.20 15.30
CA VAL A 106 -13.62 2.72 14.78
C VAL A 106 -13.80 4.19 14.45
N LYS A 107 -12.95 5.04 15.00
CA LYS A 107 -13.01 6.48 14.77
C LYS A 107 -11.61 7.06 14.71
N ILE A 108 -11.16 7.35 13.49
CA ILE A 108 -9.81 7.85 13.26
C ILE A 108 -9.87 9.34 12.90
N GLN A 109 -9.15 10.15 13.65
CA GLN A 109 -8.93 11.55 13.31
C GLN A 109 -7.62 11.67 12.51
N VAL A 110 -7.62 12.40 11.40
CA VAL A 110 -6.49 12.46 10.46
C VAL A 110 -6.20 13.90 10.07
N ASP A 111 -4.94 14.32 10.23
CA ASP A 111 -4.43 15.51 9.56
C ASP A 111 -4.12 15.15 8.10
N GLU A 112 -5.02 15.49 7.19
CA GLU A 112 -4.86 15.11 5.79
C GLU A 112 -3.63 15.76 5.13
N THR A 113 -3.19 16.92 5.63
CA THR A 113 -2.04 17.62 5.07
C THR A 113 -0.77 16.86 5.40
N VAL A 114 -0.61 16.45 6.65
CA VAL A 114 0.55 15.65 7.07
C VAL A 114 0.47 14.25 6.47
N PHE A 115 -0.69 13.58 6.60
CA PHE A 115 -0.89 12.20 6.15
C PHE A 115 -0.60 12.01 4.66
N ARG A 116 -1.07 12.91 3.78
CA ARG A 116 -0.87 12.81 2.32
C ARG A 116 0.58 12.98 1.88
N ASN A 117 1.43 13.55 2.74
CA ASN A 117 2.85 13.73 2.45
C ASN A 117 3.72 12.54 2.90
N LEU A 118 3.14 11.58 3.62
CA LEU A 118 3.80 10.32 3.98
C LEU A 118 3.96 9.41 2.75
N THR A 119 4.96 8.55 2.77
CA THR A 119 5.08 7.44 1.80
C THR A 119 3.95 6.42 2.01
N LEU A 120 3.65 5.59 1.00
CA LEU A 120 2.60 4.57 1.12
C LEU A 120 2.83 3.63 2.32
N GLY A 121 4.06 3.17 2.53
CA GLY A 121 4.41 2.32 3.68
C GLY A 121 4.17 3.03 5.02
N GLU A 122 4.49 4.32 5.13
CA GLU A 122 4.22 5.11 6.36
C GLU A 122 2.72 5.35 6.58
N GLN A 123 1.95 5.57 5.50
CA GLN A 123 0.50 5.70 5.57
C GLN A 123 -0.15 4.40 6.07
N LEU A 124 0.29 3.26 5.53
CA LEU A 124 -0.19 1.94 5.94
C LEU A 124 0.20 1.63 7.39
N PHE A 125 1.47 1.87 7.76
CA PHE A 125 1.93 1.68 9.13
C PHE A 125 1.08 2.49 10.11
N LEU A 126 0.92 3.79 9.86
CA LEU A 126 0.13 4.66 10.71
C LEU A 126 -1.34 4.21 10.79
N MET A 127 -1.98 3.90 9.67
CA MET A 127 -3.38 3.46 9.71
C MET A 127 -3.56 2.14 10.44
N TYR A 128 -2.65 1.17 10.23
CA TYR A 128 -2.69 -0.10 10.97
C TYR A 128 -2.47 0.12 12.46
N HIS A 129 -1.60 1.05 12.85
CA HIS A 129 -1.41 1.46 14.23
C HIS A 129 -2.70 1.99 14.85
N GLU A 130 -3.35 2.97 14.20
CA GLU A 130 -4.57 3.57 14.73
C GLU A 130 -5.75 2.58 14.74
N PHE A 131 -5.87 1.72 13.72
CA PHE A 131 -6.87 0.64 13.76
C PHE A 131 -6.56 -0.40 14.82
N GLY A 132 -5.29 -0.65 15.14
CA GLY A 132 -4.90 -1.55 16.22
C GLY A 132 -5.45 -1.10 17.58
N HIS A 133 -5.37 0.21 17.85
CA HIS A 133 -5.97 0.82 19.03
C HIS A 133 -7.49 0.62 19.07
N ASP A 134 -8.18 0.93 17.97
CA ASP A 134 -9.66 0.94 17.94
C ASP A 134 -10.27 -0.47 17.85
N VAL A 135 -9.66 -1.40 17.11
CA VAL A 135 -10.21 -2.74 16.84
C VAL A 135 -9.82 -3.74 17.92
N PHE A 136 -8.57 -3.68 18.39
CA PHE A 136 -8.00 -4.69 19.27
C PHE A 136 -7.67 -4.15 20.66
N ASN A 137 -7.93 -2.86 20.95
CA ASN A 137 -7.45 -2.20 22.16
C ASN A 137 -5.95 -2.39 22.36
N ALA A 138 -5.20 -2.46 21.26
CA ALA A 138 -3.79 -2.76 21.29
C ALA A 138 -3.02 -1.57 21.86
N SER A 139 -2.26 -1.78 22.92
CA SER A 139 -1.40 -0.78 23.55
C SER A 139 -0.07 -0.64 22.81
N HIS A 140 0.64 0.47 23.08
CA HIS A 140 2.01 0.68 22.60
C HIS A 140 3.05 -0.28 23.20
N ASP A 141 2.70 -1.06 24.23
CA ASP A 141 3.60 -2.05 24.83
C ASP A 141 3.85 -3.26 23.91
N GLY A 142 2.99 -3.47 22.91
CA GLY A 142 3.11 -4.54 21.92
C GLY A 142 4.35 -4.45 21.03
N GLY A 143 4.82 -3.24 20.70
CA GLY A 143 5.88 -3.06 19.70
C GLY A 143 5.37 -3.16 18.26
N GLY A 144 6.24 -3.55 17.31
CA GLY A 144 5.85 -3.75 15.90
C GLY A 144 5.08 -2.60 15.26
N LEU A 145 3.85 -2.92 14.82
CA LEU A 145 2.87 -1.96 14.30
C LEU A 145 2.35 -0.99 15.37
N MET A 146 2.36 -1.38 16.64
CA MET A 146 1.98 -0.56 17.79
C MET A 146 3.14 0.30 18.33
N ALA A 147 4.30 0.32 17.68
CA ALA A 147 5.37 1.24 18.07
C ALA A 147 4.90 2.71 17.90
N PRO A 148 5.14 3.61 18.87
CA PRO A 148 4.48 4.93 18.95
C PRO A 148 4.92 5.95 17.89
N ASN A 149 5.95 5.66 17.10
CA ASN A 149 6.46 6.58 16.09
C ASN A 149 6.21 6.01 14.70
N VAL A 150 5.55 6.79 13.85
CA VAL A 150 5.46 6.50 12.41
C VAL A 150 6.87 6.34 11.86
N ARG A 151 7.08 5.27 11.12
CA ARG A 151 8.38 4.96 10.51
C ARG A 151 8.18 4.40 9.12
N SER A 152 9.14 4.66 8.26
CA SER A 152 9.30 3.90 7.04
C SER A 152 9.71 2.46 7.39
N VAL A 153 8.97 1.50 6.84
CA VAL A 153 9.20 0.07 7.04
C VAL A 153 9.40 -0.56 5.67
N GLU A 154 10.47 -1.34 5.52
CA GLU A 154 10.67 -2.16 4.31
C GLU A 154 9.49 -3.12 4.13
N TYR A 155 9.01 -3.28 2.90
CA TYR A 155 7.79 -4.04 2.59
C TYR A 155 7.77 -5.44 3.25
N THR A 156 8.87 -6.19 3.15
CA THR A 156 8.96 -7.54 3.72
C THR A 156 8.92 -7.55 5.24
N LEU A 157 9.45 -6.51 5.90
CA LEU A 157 9.36 -6.34 7.34
C LEU A 157 7.92 -5.99 7.74
N PHE A 158 7.27 -5.09 7.01
CA PHE A 158 5.87 -4.74 7.26
C PHE A 158 4.95 -5.94 7.15
N GLN A 159 5.12 -6.79 6.12
CA GLN A 159 4.33 -8.03 5.99
C GLN A 159 4.48 -8.95 7.21
N ARG A 160 5.69 -9.09 7.74
CA ARG A 160 5.93 -9.88 8.95
C ARG A 160 5.26 -9.26 10.17
N GLU A 161 5.35 -7.95 10.34
CA GLU A 161 4.71 -7.25 11.46
C GLU A 161 3.17 -7.32 11.37
N VAL A 162 2.60 -7.32 10.16
CA VAL A 162 1.17 -7.57 9.92
C VAL A 162 0.76 -8.99 10.33
N GLU A 163 1.56 -10.01 9.96
CA GLU A 163 1.34 -11.39 10.39
C GLU A 163 1.42 -11.53 11.91
N ASP A 164 2.49 -11.02 12.53
CA ASP A 164 2.70 -11.10 13.97
C ASP A 164 1.60 -10.36 14.74
N PHE A 165 1.13 -9.22 14.23
CA PHE A 165 0.01 -8.48 14.80
C PHE A 165 -1.29 -9.29 14.74
N PHE A 166 -1.73 -9.74 13.57
CA PHE A 166 -3.01 -10.44 13.46
C PHE A 166 -3.01 -11.84 14.07
N THR A 167 -1.85 -12.48 14.21
CA THR A 167 -1.72 -13.76 14.93
C THR A 167 -1.63 -13.58 16.45
N GLY A 168 -1.58 -12.33 16.94
CA GLY A 168 -1.53 -12.01 18.38
C GLY A 168 -0.16 -12.23 19.01
N VAL A 169 0.90 -12.26 18.20
CA VAL A 169 2.29 -12.39 18.68
C VAL A 169 2.82 -11.06 19.20
N ASP A 170 2.44 -9.95 18.57
CA ASP A 170 3.12 -8.64 18.72
C ASP A 170 2.18 -7.50 19.13
N TYR A 171 1.07 -7.82 19.82
CA TYR A 171 0.30 -6.80 20.53
C TYR A 171 -0.11 -7.22 21.94
N ILE A 172 -0.21 -6.21 22.81
CA ILE A 172 -0.68 -6.33 24.19
C ILE A 172 -1.92 -5.46 24.29
N GLU A 173 -3.06 -6.02 24.68
CA GLU A 173 -4.28 -5.24 24.92
C GLU A 173 -4.12 -4.37 26.16
N TRP A 174 -4.72 -3.17 26.15
CA TRP A 174 -4.93 -2.40 27.36
C TRP A 174 -5.74 -3.20 28.39
N THR A 175 -5.39 -3.01 29.65
CA THR A 175 -6.17 -3.53 30.77
C THR A 175 -7.50 -2.78 30.91
N ASP A 176 -8.47 -3.39 31.61
CA ASP A 176 -9.76 -2.73 31.90
C ASP A 176 -9.57 -1.37 32.62
N GLU A 177 -8.59 -1.27 33.52
CA GLU A 177 -8.27 -0.03 34.25
C GLU A 177 -7.73 1.06 33.31
N GLU A 178 -6.83 0.69 32.40
CA GLU A 178 -6.33 1.61 31.37
C GLU A 178 -7.45 2.05 30.42
N CYS A 179 -8.33 1.13 30.05
CA CYS A 179 -9.48 1.45 29.23
C CYS A 179 -10.44 2.44 29.89
N ASP A 180 -10.65 2.36 31.21
CA ASP A 180 -11.47 3.34 31.92
C ASP A 180 -10.83 4.74 31.91
N ILE A 181 -9.50 4.82 32.00
CA ILE A 181 -8.75 6.08 31.88
C ILE A 181 -8.86 6.64 30.46
N ILE A 182 -8.64 5.81 29.44
CA ILE A 182 -8.69 6.20 28.02
C ILE A 182 -10.07 6.77 27.67
N ARG A 183 -11.14 6.08 28.05
CA ARG A 183 -12.51 6.55 27.82
C ARG A 183 -12.77 7.91 28.46
N GLU A 184 -12.20 8.18 29.64
CA GLU A 184 -12.37 9.47 30.30
C GLU A 184 -11.58 10.58 29.58
N LEU A 185 -10.36 10.30 29.12
CA LEU A 185 -9.57 11.25 28.33
C LEU A 185 -10.30 11.63 27.04
N LEU A 186 -10.81 10.65 26.28
CA LEU A 186 -11.48 10.90 24.99
C LEU A 186 -12.80 11.70 25.13
N LYS A 187 -13.52 11.59 26.25
CA LYS A 187 -14.69 12.45 26.53
C LYS A 187 -14.33 13.93 26.67
N THR A 188 -13.12 14.23 27.14
CA THR A 188 -12.66 15.61 27.34
C THR A 188 -12.13 16.24 26.06
N GLU A 189 -11.76 15.44 25.07
CA GLU A 189 -11.22 15.90 23.78
C GLU A 189 -12.28 16.08 22.69
N THR A 190 -13.49 15.55 22.91
CA THR A 190 -14.63 15.64 21.98
C THR A 190 -15.63 16.75 22.35
N GLN A 191 -15.31 17.57 23.37
CA GLN A 191 -16.07 18.75 23.81
C GLN A 191 -15.41 20.05 23.34
#